data_AF-A0A4Q3ADQ3-F1
#
_entry.id   AF-A0A4Q3ADQ3-F1
#
_cell.length_a   1.000
_cell.length_b   1.000
_cell.length_c   1.000
_cell.angle_alpha   90.00
_cell.angle_beta   90.00
_cell.angle_gamma   90.00
#
_symmetry.space_group_name_H-M   'P 1'
#
loop_
_entity.id
_entity.type
_entity.pdbx_description
1 polymer ?
#
loop_
_entity_poly.entity_id
_entity_poly.type
_entity_poly.pdbx_seq_one_letter_code
_entity_poly.pdbx_strand_id
1 'polypeptide(L)' 'MIPIHVPRALLHLVGHADRFLREANAKLTPDRAAYLSHPDWTATPHHRPPAALWAPQIATLDGMVQTADWYRSQGLL' A
#
# COMPACT_ATOMS: atom_id res chain seq x y z
N MET A 1 -13.65 -12.74 -4.76
CA MET A 1 -14.09 -11.47 -4.12
C MET A 1 -14.05 -10.38 -5.18
N ILE A 2 -15.11 -9.59 -5.33
CA ILE A 2 -15.14 -8.49 -6.31
C ILE A 2 -14.55 -7.25 -5.63
N PRO A 3 -13.48 -6.63 -6.16
CA PRO A 3 -12.95 -5.39 -5.60
C PRO A 3 -13.98 -4.27 -5.77
N ILE A 4 -14.21 -3.50 -4.70
CA ILE A 4 -15.10 -2.34 -4.71
C ILE A 4 -14.22 -1.09 -4.79
N HIS A 5 -14.50 -0.22 -5.76
CA HIS A 5 -13.82 1.05 -5.87
C HIS A 5 -14.32 2.01 -4.77
N VAL A 6 -13.38 2.58 -4.00
CA VAL A 6 -13.68 3.56 -2.97
C VAL A 6 -13.09 4.91 -3.41
N PRO A 7 -13.93 5.96 -3.63
CA PRO A 7 -13.45 7.27 -4.03
C PRO A 7 -12.49 7.88 -3.00
N ARG A 8 -11.47 8.60 -3.46
CA ARG A 8 -10.49 9.29 -2.59
C ARG A 8 -11.17 10.17 -1.53
N ALA A 9 -12.17 10.96 -1.90
CA ALA A 9 -12.87 11.84 -0.96
C ALA A 9 -13.50 11.06 0.21
N LEU A 10 -14.05 9.87 -0.06
CA LEU A 10 -14.63 9.02 0.97
C LEU A 10 -13.55 8.44 1.89
N LEU A 11 -12.39 8.02 1.36
CA LEU A 11 -11.25 7.57 2.19
C LEU A 11 -10.78 8.66 3.16
N HIS A 12 -10.68 9.90 2.70
CA HIS A 12 -10.28 11.03 3.56
C HIS A 12 -11.33 11.33 4.62
N LEU A 13 -12.61 11.40 4.24
CA LEU A 13 -13.71 11.61 5.18
C LEU A 13 -13.68 10.58 6.31
N VAL A 14 -13.61 9.30 5.97
CA VAL A 14 -13.56 8.21 6.95
C VAL A 14 -12.27 8.25 7.76
N GLY A 15 -11.13 8.58 7.15
CA GLY A 15 -9.86 8.73 7.86
C GLY A 15 -9.89 9.81 8.94
N HIS A 16 -10.51 10.96 8.65
CA HIS A 16 -10.72 12.02 9.65
C HIS A 16 -11.71 11.58 10.74
N ALA A 17 -12.82 10.95 10.37
CA ALA A 17 -13.81 10.47 11.33
C ALA A 17 -13.26 9.38 12.27
N ASP A 18 -12.52 8.39 11.74
CA ASP A 18 -11.93 7.32 12.54
C ASP A 18 -10.89 7.88 13.52
N ARG A 19 -10.05 8.83 13.08
CA ARG A 19 -9.11 9.53 13.97
C ARG A 19 -9.81 10.33 15.06
N PHE A 20 -10.91 10.99 14.77
CA PHE A 20 -11.68 11.73 15.77
C PHE A 20 -12.35 10.81 16.79
N LEU A 21 -12.92 9.69 16.34
CA LEU A 21 -13.68 8.77 17.20
C LEU A 21 -12.79 7.81 18.01
N ARG A 22 -11.64 7.42 17.46
CA ARG A 22 -10.76 6.39 18.05
C ARG A 22 -9.40 6.91 18.49
N GLU A 23 -9.06 8.15 18.15
CA GLU A 23 -7.79 8.79 18.48
C GLU A 23 -6.58 7.92 18.13
N ALA A 24 -5.83 7.46 19.13
CA ALA A 24 -4.66 6.60 18.98
C ALA A 24 -5.00 5.20 18.44
N ASN A 25 -6.25 4.73 18.59
CA ASN A 25 -6.71 3.42 18.13
C ASN A 25 -7.30 3.43 16.71
N ALA A 26 -7.25 4.57 16.01
CA ALA A 26 -7.71 4.67 14.63
C ALA A 26 -6.90 3.75 13.71
N LYS A 27 -7.60 2.95 12.90
CA LYS A 27 -6.98 2.02 11.94
C LYS A 27 -6.78 2.67 10.59
N LEU A 28 -7.67 3.59 10.22
CA LEU A 28 -7.58 4.43 9.05
C LEU A 28 -7.39 5.87 9.51
N THR A 29 -6.16 6.36 9.48
CA THR A 29 -5.85 7.77 9.78
C THR A 29 -5.94 8.62 8.51
N PRO A 30 -6.01 9.96 8.61
CA PRO A 30 -5.94 10.84 7.43
C PRO A 30 -4.66 10.61 6.60
N ASP A 31 -3.53 10.39 7.28
CA ASP A 31 -2.27 10.02 6.64
C ASP A 31 -2.39 8.71 5.85
N ARG A 32 -2.95 7.66 6.47
CA ARG A 32 -3.15 6.37 5.80
C ARG A 32 -4.14 6.46 4.63
N ALA A 33 -5.18 7.29 4.74
CA ALA A 33 -6.08 7.58 3.64
C ALA A 33 -5.37 8.31 2.49
N ALA A 34 -4.51 9.28 2.80
CA ALA A 34 -3.70 10.00 1.82
C ALA A 34 -2.71 9.07 1.11
N TYR A 35 -2.02 8.22 1.88
CA TYR A 35 -1.14 7.15 1.43
C TYR A 35 -1.91 6.27 0.44
N LEU A 36 -2.94 5.53 0.89
CA LEU A 36 -3.68 4.57 0.06
C LEU A 36 -4.27 5.16 -1.24
N SER A 37 -4.65 6.44 -1.22
CA SER A 37 -5.24 7.13 -2.38
C SER A 37 -4.23 7.94 -3.19
N HIS A 38 -2.93 7.76 -2.98
CA HIS A 38 -1.89 8.44 -3.73
C HIS A 38 -1.93 8.00 -5.21
N PRO A 39 -1.90 8.93 -6.18
CA PRO A 39 -2.11 8.60 -7.59
C PRO A 39 -0.93 7.86 -8.24
N ASP A 40 0.26 7.93 -7.62
CA ASP A 40 1.47 7.32 -8.16
C ASP A 40 2.26 6.61 -7.06
N TRP A 41 2.44 5.31 -7.19
CA TRP A 41 3.24 4.49 -6.28
C TRP A 41 4.59 4.10 -6.85
N THR A 42 4.93 4.60 -8.03
CA THR A 42 6.12 4.20 -8.76
C THR A 42 7.31 5.05 -8.37
N ALA A 43 8.49 4.42 -8.29
CA ALA A 43 9.74 5.15 -8.12
C ALA A 43 10.16 5.76 -9.47
N THR A 44 10.43 7.07 -9.48
CA THR A 44 10.94 7.75 -10.68
C THR A 44 12.27 7.12 -11.12
N PRO A 45 12.42 6.66 -12.37
CA PRO A 45 13.64 5.98 -12.83
C PRO A 45 14.92 6.80 -12.67
N HIS A 46 14.85 8.11 -12.86
CA HIS A 46 15.99 9.03 -12.73
C HIS A 46 16.44 9.27 -11.28
N HIS A 47 15.62 8.94 -10.29
CA HIS A 47 15.93 9.08 -8.86
C HIS A 47 16.39 7.77 -8.23
N ARG A 48 16.64 6.74 -9.04
CA ARG A 48 17.15 5.46 -8.52
C ARG A 48 18.58 5.62 -8.00
N PRO A 49 18.95 4.91 -6.93
CA PRO A 49 20.33 4.90 -6.48
C PRO A 49 21.25 4.32 -7.58
N PRO A 50 22.55 4.68 -7.59
CA PRO A 50 23.53 4.07 -8.48
C PRO A 50 23.50 2.53 -8.39
N ALA A 51 23.58 1.86 -9.54
CA ALA A 51 23.53 0.40 -9.61
C ALA A 51 24.68 -0.29 -8.83
N ALA A 52 25.81 0.40 -8.66
CA ALA A 52 26.91 -0.07 -7.84
C ALA A 52 26.59 -0.13 -6.34
N LEU A 53 25.59 0.63 -5.87
CA LEU A 53 25.12 0.60 -4.48
C LEU A 53 23.93 -0.34 -4.32
N TRP A 54 22.99 -0.30 -5.27
CA TRP A 54 21.78 -1.10 -5.19
C TRP A 54 21.11 -1.31 -6.55
N ALA A 55 20.61 -2.52 -6.75
CA ALA A 55 19.72 -2.88 -7.84
C ALA A 55 18.69 -3.91 -7.35
N PRO A 56 17.45 -3.89 -7.90
CA PRO A 56 16.44 -4.89 -7.55
C PRO A 56 16.94 -6.29 -7.93
N GLN A 57 16.93 -7.21 -6.97
CA GLN A 57 17.36 -8.60 -7.18
C GLN A 57 16.23 -9.50 -7.69
N ILE A 58 14.98 -9.10 -7.46
CA ILE A 58 13.77 -9.83 -7.85
C ILE A 58 12.89 -8.84 -8.60
N ALA A 59 12.36 -9.25 -9.76
CA ALA A 59 11.38 -8.44 -10.46
C ALA A 59 10.10 -8.30 -9.62
N THR A 60 9.46 -7.14 -9.66
CA THR A 60 8.31 -6.83 -8.79
C THR A 60 7.19 -7.86 -8.90
N LEU A 61 6.86 -8.30 -10.12
CA LEU A 61 5.79 -9.27 -10.34
C LEU A 61 6.13 -10.64 -9.74
N ASP A 62 7.36 -11.11 -9.94
CA ASP A 62 7.82 -12.40 -9.39
C ASP A 62 7.78 -12.38 -7.86
N GLY A 63 8.24 -11.28 -7.25
CA GLY A 63 8.17 -11.08 -5.79
C GLY A 63 6.74 -11.07 -5.26
N MET A 64 5.80 -10.43 -5.98
CA MET A 64 4.38 -10.42 -5.60
C MET A 64 3.75 -11.82 -5.66
N VAL A 65 4.04 -12.59 -6.71
CA VAL A 65 3.54 -13.97 -6.86
C VAL A 65 4.10 -14.85 -5.74
N GLN A 66 5.41 -14.82 -5.52
CA GLN A 66 6.07 -15.59 -4.45
C GLN A 66 5.49 -15.25 -3.06
N THR A 67 5.21 -13.97 -2.80
CA THR A 67 4.57 -13.55 -1.55
C THR A 67 3.18 -14.16 -1.44
N ALA A 68 2.33 -14.04 -2.46
CA ALA A 68 0.98 -14.61 -2.42
C ALA A 68 0.98 -16.14 -2.24
N ASP A 69 1.88 -16.84 -2.93
CA ASP A 69 2.03 -18.30 -2.82
C ASP A 69 2.48 -18.72 -1.42
N TRP A 70 3.40 -17.97 -0.82
CA TRP A 70 3.80 -18.21 0.57
C TRP A 70 2.61 -18.08 1.52
N TYR A 71 1.83 -17.00 1.43
CA TYR A 71 0.65 -16.83 2.28
C TYR A 71 -0.37 -17.98 2.14
N ARG A 72 -0.62 -18.46 0.92
CA ARG A 72 -1.48 -19.64 0.68
C ARG A 72 -0.91 -20.90 1.31
N SER A 73 0.40 -21.13 1.20
CA SER A 73 1.06 -22.29 1.80
C SER A 73 0.95 -22.31 3.33
N GLN A 74 0.86 -21.13 3.95
CA GLN A 74 0.67 -20.98 5.40
C GLN A 74 -0.80 -20.98 5.83
N GLY A 75 -1.76 -21.10 4.90
CA GLY A 75 -3.19 -21.01 5.19
C GLY A 75 -3.64 -19.62 5.65
N LEU A 76 -2.92 -18.56 5.27
CA LEU A 76 -3.21 -17.16 5.62
C LEU A 76 -3.99 -16.41 4.51
N LEU A 77 -4.25 -17.07 3.38
CA LEU A 77 -5.02 -16.61 2.23
C LEU A 77 -5.88 -17.73 1.65
#